data_AF-A0A2E7DF51-F1
#
_entry.id   AF-A0A2E7DF51-F1
#
_cell.length_a   1.000
_cell.length_b   1.000
_cell.length_c   1.000
_cell.angle_alpha   90.00
_cell.angle_beta   90.00
_cell.angle_gamma   90.00
#
_symmetry.space_group_name_H-M   'P 1'
#
loop_
_entity.id
_entity.type
_entity.pdbx_description
1 polymer ?
#
loop_
_entity_poly.entity_id
_entity_poly.type
_entity_poly.pdbx_seq_one_letter_code
_entity_poly.pdbx_strand_id
1 'polypeptide(L)'
;MTLIFVIDETSGDTEISAPDRFWNHKFDSVRDERTRPVADYYDIVIPANDLFEPPQFGPGLTVAVLCTEIDVLERFLTLGLDGDLLFRPSAVARLDRYRERRKTLVASRILSFGDRISESDVGEEKGGAGISVELKSTVLGQFVLYDLAKGTSLDFGMFGAWEEMLK
;
A
#
# COMPACT_ATOMS: atom_id res chain seq x y z
N MET A 1 25.77 -0.03 9.53
CA MET A 1 24.48 -0.34 8.90
C MET A 1 24.06 0.80 8.00
N THR A 2 23.87 0.53 6.72
CA THR A 2 23.23 1.44 5.76
C THR A 2 21.82 0.92 5.45
N LEU A 3 20.81 1.79 5.51
CA LEU A 3 19.44 1.45 5.13
C LEU A 3 19.21 1.78 3.66
N ILE A 4 18.86 0.78 2.86
CA ILE A 4 18.78 0.86 1.41
C ILE A 4 17.38 0.46 0.96
N PHE A 5 16.76 1.31 0.15
CA PHE A 5 15.50 0.98 -0.53
C PHE A 5 15.79 0.22 -1.82
N VAL A 6 15.09 -0.88 -2.05
CA VAL A 6 15.23 -1.71 -3.25
C VAL A 6 13.98 -1.58 -4.11
N ILE A 7 14.17 -1.20 -5.37
CA ILE A 7 13.12 -1.13 -6.40
C ILE A 7 13.16 -2.43 -7.21
N ASP A 8 12.00 -3.10 -7.32
CA ASP A 8 11.78 -4.34 -8.07
C ASP A 8 10.61 -4.15 -9.06
N GLU A 9 10.81 -4.58 -10.31
CA GLU A 9 9.94 -4.35 -11.49
C GLU A 9 8.71 -5.27 -11.61
N THR A 10 8.43 -6.16 -10.67
CA THR A 10 7.21 -6.99 -10.77
C THR A 10 5.89 -6.22 -10.68
N SER A 11 5.91 -4.92 -10.39
CA SER A 11 4.77 -4.00 -10.52
C SER A 11 4.95 -3.11 -11.74
N GLY A 12 4.07 -3.23 -12.74
CA GLY A 12 4.09 -2.45 -13.99
C GLY A 12 3.89 -0.93 -13.87
N ASP A 13 4.18 -0.34 -12.72
CA ASP A 13 4.18 1.10 -12.51
C ASP A 13 5.56 1.66 -12.87
N THR A 14 5.59 2.39 -13.99
CA THR A 14 6.81 2.93 -14.60
C THR A 14 7.38 4.14 -13.85
N GLU A 15 6.68 4.64 -12.82
CA GLU A 15 7.12 5.74 -11.95
C GLU A 15 7.16 5.32 -10.48
N ILE A 16 8.13 4.47 -10.12
CA ILE A 16 8.58 4.40 -8.73
C ILE A 16 9.71 5.42 -8.56
N SER A 17 9.36 6.69 -8.35
CA SER A 17 10.31 7.69 -7.87
C SER A 17 10.84 7.24 -6.50
N ALA A 18 12.11 7.53 -6.20
CA ALA A 18 12.70 7.35 -4.88
C ALA A 18 11.74 7.75 -3.74
N PRO A 19 11.80 7.12 -2.55
CA PRO A 19 10.79 7.22 -1.51
C PRO A 19 10.83 8.57 -0.77
N ASP A 20 10.59 9.68 -1.45
CA ASP A 20 10.75 11.00 -0.83
C ASP A 20 9.52 11.46 -0.03
N ARG A 21 8.40 10.72 -0.05
CA ARG A 21 7.16 11.17 0.66
C ARG A 21 6.30 10.07 1.31
N PHE A 22 6.71 8.81 1.24
CA PHE A 22 5.79 7.69 1.52
C PHE A 22 6.13 6.87 2.76
N TRP A 23 7.40 6.80 3.12
CA TRP A 23 7.89 6.08 4.29
C TRP A 23 8.44 7.08 5.30
N ASN A 24 8.14 6.89 6.58
CA ASN A 24 8.65 7.74 7.65
C ASN A 24 10.15 7.53 7.92
N HIS A 25 10.76 6.54 7.26
CA HIS A 25 12.19 6.26 7.35
C HIS A 25 12.94 7.01 6.25
N LYS A 26 14.06 7.62 6.64
CA LYS A 26 15.03 8.17 5.69
C LYS A 26 15.94 7.03 5.25
N PHE A 27 15.92 6.71 3.95
CA PHE A 27 16.84 5.75 3.35
C PHE A 27 18.15 6.45 3.03
N ASP A 28 19.27 5.77 3.26
CA ASP A 28 20.60 6.27 2.95
C ASP A 28 20.91 6.18 1.45
N SER A 29 20.31 5.20 0.76
CA SER A 29 20.41 5.06 -0.70
C SER A 29 19.25 4.27 -1.30
N VAL A 30 19.14 4.33 -2.63
CA VAL A 30 18.16 3.59 -3.43
C VAL A 30 18.91 2.73 -4.44
N ARG A 31 18.51 1.47 -4.59
CA ARG A 31 19.05 0.52 -5.56
C ARG A 31 17.94 0.03 -6.48
N ASP A 32 18.21 0.05 -7.79
CA ASP A 32 17.30 -0.41 -8.82
C ASP A 32 17.79 -1.76 -9.36
N GLU A 33 17.02 -2.83 -9.13
CA GLU A 33 17.38 -4.19 -9.56
C GLU A 33 17.50 -4.33 -11.09
N ARG A 34 16.92 -3.42 -11.90
CA ARG A 34 17.15 -3.38 -13.35
C ARG A 34 18.59 -3.08 -13.72
N THR A 35 19.21 -2.19 -12.94
CA THR A 35 20.54 -1.68 -13.27
C THR A 35 21.62 -2.68 -12.85
N ARG A 36 21.39 -3.33 -11.71
CA ARG A 36 22.21 -4.41 -11.18
C ARG A 36 21.43 -5.14 -10.09
N PRO A 37 21.34 -6.48 -10.14
CA PRO A 37 20.77 -7.27 -9.06
C PRO A 37 21.39 -6.90 -7.71
N VAL A 38 20.55 -6.70 -6.69
CA VAL A 38 21.05 -6.32 -5.36
C VAL A 38 21.94 -7.41 -4.76
N ALA A 39 21.69 -8.68 -5.11
CA ALA A 39 22.55 -9.80 -4.73
C ALA A 39 24.02 -9.64 -5.17
N ASP A 40 24.29 -8.90 -6.26
CA ASP A 40 25.65 -8.72 -6.78
C ASP A 40 26.50 -7.76 -5.93
N TYR A 41 25.91 -7.05 -4.97
CA TYR A 41 26.62 -6.14 -4.07
C TYR A 41 27.07 -6.79 -2.76
N TYR A 42 26.59 -8.00 -2.47
CA TYR A 42 26.76 -8.66 -1.19
C TYR A 42 27.26 -10.09 -1.38
N ASP A 43 28.10 -10.55 -0.46
CA ASP A 43 28.49 -11.96 -0.39
C ASP A 43 27.32 -12.82 0.09
N ILE A 44 26.47 -12.25 0.96
CA ILE A 44 25.29 -12.91 1.54
C ILE A 44 24.13 -11.92 1.64
N VAL A 45 22.95 -12.33 1.19
CA VAL A 45 21.67 -11.63 1.46
C VAL A 45 20.76 -12.56 2.25
N ILE A 46 20.32 -12.13 3.43
CA ILE A 46 19.53 -12.95 4.35
C ILE A 46 18.09 -12.45 4.40
N PRO A 47 17.08 -13.25 4.06
CA PRO A 47 15.68 -12.87 4.23
C PRO A 47 15.35 -12.77 5.73
N ALA A 48 14.74 -11.65 6.13
CA ALA A 48 14.60 -11.27 7.52
C ALA A 48 13.20 -11.50 8.11
N ASN A 49 12.21 -11.81 7.27
CA ASN A 49 10.80 -11.84 7.71
C ASN A 49 10.57 -12.86 8.84
N ASP A 50 11.29 -13.98 8.81
CA ASP A 50 11.19 -15.05 9.81
C ASP A 50 12.28 -14.96 10.91
N LEU A 51 13.13 -13.93 10.89
CA LEU A 51 14.22 -13.76 11.85
C LEU A 51 13.78 -12.89 13.04
N PHE A 52 13.91 -13.42 14.25
CA PHE A 52 13.59 -12.70 15.48
C PHE A 52 14.77 -11.91 16.05
N GLU A 53 16.00 -12.31 15.72
CA GLU A 53 17.23 -11.70 16.22
C GLU A 53 18.18 -11.32 15.06
N PRO A 54 19.01 -10.27 15.25
CA PRO A 54 20.14 -9.95 14.38
C PRO A 54 21.04 -11.16 14.11
N PRO A 55 21.19 -11.58 12.84
CA PRO A 55 22.22 -12.55 12.50
C PRO A 55 23.61 -11.97 12.80
N GLN A 56 24.49 -12.80 13.34
CA GLN A 56 25.89 -12.45 13.58
C GLN A 56 26.76 -12.94 12.43
N PHE A 57 27.74 -12.12 12.04
CA PHE A 57 28.59 -12.39 10.89
C PHE A 57 30.06 -12.49 11.28
N GLY A 58 30.77 -13.41 10.62
CA GLY A 58 32.22 -13.44 10.68
C GLY A 58 32.85 -12.25 9.94
N PRO A 59 34.10 -11.88 10.27
CA PRO A 59 34.78 -10.78 9.63
C PRO A 59 35.04 -11.05 8.14
N GLY A 60 35.02 -9.98 7.33
CA GLY A 60 35.39 -10.02 5.91
C GLY A 60 34.25 -10.37 4.95
N LEU A 61 33.03 -10.59 5.44
CA LEU A 61 31.83 -10.76 4.63
C LEU A 61 31.08 -9.44 4.47
N THR A 62 30.63 -9.16 3.25
CA THR A 62 29.70 -8.07 2.94
C THR A 62 28.29 -8.63 2.98
N VAL A 63 27.55 -8.36 4.06
CA VAL A 63 26.24 -8.97 4.30
C VAL A 63 25.13 -7.95 4.31
N ALA A 64 23.99 -8.34 3.77
CA ALA A 64 22.75 -7.61 3.84
C ALA A 64 21.61 -8.45 4.44
N VAL A 65 20.73 -7.78 5.17
CA VAL A 65 19.47 -8.32 5.70
C VAL A 65 18.32 -7.73 4.88
N LEU A 66 17.53 -8.60 4.24
CA LEU A 66 16.42 -8.22 3.36
C LEU A 66 15.08 -8.30 4.10
N CYS A 67 14.43 -7.15 4.27
CA CYS A 67 13.10 -7.01 4.84
C CYS A 67 12.08 -6.70 3.74
N THR A 68 10.93 -7.38 3.75
CA THR A 68 9.82 -7.01 2.86
C THR A 68 8.61 -6.43 3.58
N GLU A 69 8.54 -6.61 4.90
CA GLU A 69 7.48 -6.08 5.76
C GLU A 69 8.01 -4.93 6.62
N ILE A 70 7.13 -3.98 6.93
CA ILE A 70 7.51 -2.72 7.61
C ILE A 70 7.83 -2.94 9.09
N ASP A 71 7.09 -3.83 9.76
CA ASP A 71 7.31 -4.18 11.16
C ASP A 71 8.67 -4.88 11.35
N VAL A 72 9.05 -5.72 10.39
CA VAL A 72 10.38 -6.35 10.33
C VAL A 72 11.47 -5.29 10.17
N LEU A 73 11.28 -4.34 9.24
CA LEU A 73 12.20 -3.21 9.07
C LEU A 73 12.38 -2.43 10.39
N GLU A 74 11.27 -2.03 11.02
CA GLU A 74 11.26 -1.27 12.27
C GLU A 74 11.96 -2.04 13.39
N ARG A 75 11.72 -3.35 13.51
CA ARG A 75 12.40 -4.21 14.48
C ARG A 75 13.92 -4.17 14.28
N PHE A 76 14.41 -4.44 13.07
CA PHE A 76 15.85 -4.50 12.82
C PHE A 76 16.55 -3.13 12.93
N LEU A 77 15.84 -2.04 12.61
CA LEU A 77 16.32 -0.69 12.89
C LEU A 77 16.57 -0.45 14.38
N THR A 78 15.75 -1.00 15.27
CA THR A 78 15.92 -0.83 16.72
C THR A 78 16.98 -1.74 17.33
N LEU A 79 17.15 -2.96 16.81
CA LEU A 79 18.09 -3.94 17.36
C LEU A 79 19.54 -3.65 16.95
N GLY A 80 19.74 -2.96 15.83
CA GLY A 80 21.05 -2.72 15.25
C GLY A 80 21.60 -3.96 14.55
N LEU A 81 22.27 -3.75 13.42
CA LEU A 81 22.81 -4.82 12.58
C LEU A 81 24.26 -4.54 12.19
N ASP A 82 25.06 -5.59 12.20
CA ASP A 82 26.44 -5.61 11.68
C ASP A 82 26.44 -5.88 10.16
N GLY A 83 25.63 -5.12 9.41
CA GLY A 83 25.49 -5.26 7.96
C GLY A 83 24.57 -4.18 7.38
N ASP A 84 24.26 -4.28 6.09
CA ASP A 84 23.29 -3.41 5.44
C ASP A 84 21.86 -3.94 5.64
N LEU A 85 20.91 -3.01 5.65
CA LEU A 85 19.48 -3.31 5.75
C LEU A 85 18.83 -2.95 4.42
N LEU A 86 18.37 -3.97 3.70
CA LEU A 86 17.67 -3.81 2.43
C LEU A 86 16.17 -3.87 2.69
N PHE A 87 15.43 -2.86 2.24
CA PHE A 87 13.99 -2.86 2.28
C PHE A 87 13.40 -2.98 0.87
N ARG A 88 12.73 -4.09 0.61
CA ARG A 88 12.01 -4.37 -0.64
C ARG A 88 10.54 -4.66 -0.32
N PRO A 89 9.65 -3.64 -0.29
CA PRO A 89 8.30 -3.81 0.20
C PRO A 89 7.54 -4.88 -0.59
N SER A 90 6.85 -5.78 0.11
CA SER A 90 6.02 -6.81 -0.52
C SER A 90 4.87 -6.20 -1.34
N ALA A 91 4.28 -6.96 -2.26
CA ALA A 91 3.11 -6.51 -3.00
C ALA A 91 1.92 -6.17 -2.06
N VAL A 92 1.77 -6.92 -0.97
CA VAL A 92 0.75 -6.68 0.05
C VAL A 92 1.05 -5.40 0.83
N ALA A 93 2.29 -5.20 1.30
CA ALA A 93 2.69 -3.98 1.97
C ALA A 93 2.49 -2.74 1.08
N ARG A 94 2.77 -2.85 -0.23
CA ARG A 94 2.48 -1.79 -1.20
C ARG A 94 0.98 -1.50 -1.32
N LEU A 95 0.16 -2.55 -1.43
CA LEU A 95 -1.30 -2.43 -1.54
C LEU A 95 -1.93 -1.84 -0.27
N ASP A 96 -1.51 -2.28 0.91
CA ASP A 96 -2.03 -1.79 2.18
C ASP A 96 -1.65 -0.31 2.39
N ARG A 97 -0.42 0.08 2.03
CA ARG A 97 -0.02 1.50 2.03
C ARG A 97 -0.78 2.35 1.01
N TYR A 98 -1.06 1.81 -0.17
CA TYR A 98 -1.93 2.47 -1.14
C TYR A 98 -3.34 2.67 -0.57
N ARG A 99 -3.90 1.64 0.08
CA ARG A 99 -5.20 1.70 0.74
C ARG A 99 -5.28 2.78 1.81
N GLU A 100 -4.29 2.88 2.70
CA GLU A 100 -4.24 3.87 3.79
C GLU A 100 -4.33 5.34 3.34
N ARG A 101 -3.84 5.65 2.13
CA ARG A 101 -3.83 7.02 1.59
C ARG A 101 -4.92 7.28 0.57
N ARG A 102 -5.51 6.24 -0.01
CA ARG A 102 -6.61 6.36 -0.97
C ARG A 102 -7.76 7.10 -0.32
N LYS A 103 -8.29 8.09 -1.04
CA LYS A 103 -9.58 8.67 -0.69
C LYS A 103 -10.67 7.80 -1.28
N THR A 104 -11.67 7.49 -0.48
CA THR A 104 -12.80 6.63 -0.88
C THR A 104 -14.12 7.34 -0.66
N LEU A 105 -15.11 6.92 -1.44
CA LEU A 105 -16.46 7.46 -1.38
C LEU A 105 -17.23 6.88 -0.19
N VAL A 106 -17.92 7.74 0.53
CA VAL A 106 -18.85 7.38 1.62
C VAL A 106 -20.19 8.07 1.39
N ALA A 107 -21.27 7.53 1.96
CA ALA A 107 -22.55 8.23 2.00
C ALA A 107 -22.45 9.48 2.90
N SER A 108 -22.70 10.68 2.37
CA SER A 108 -22.62 11.94 3.14
C SER A 108 -23.82 12.13 4.09
N ARG A 109 -24.93 11.44 3.79
CA ARG A 109 -26.20 11.42 4.50
C ARG A 109 -26.81 10.02 4.43
N ILE A 110 -27.96 9.83 5.07
CA ILE A 110 -28.77 8.62 4.89
C ILE A 110 -29.30 8.61 3.46
N LEU A 111 -29.17 7.46 2.79
CA LEU A 111 -29.71 7.19 1.46
C LEU A 111 -30.67 6.01 1.57
N SER A 112 -31.85 6.15 0.98
CA SER A 112 -32.85 5.09 0.98
C SER A 112 -32.78 4.26 -0.29
N PHE A 113 -33.28 3.04 -0.22
CA PHE A 113 -33.55 2.21 -1.40
C PHE A 113 -34.26 3.02 -2.50
N GLY A 114 -33.74 2.95 -3.72
CA GLY A 114 -34.29 3.64 -4.88
C GLY A 114 -33.95 5.13 -4.95
N ASP A 115 -33.20 5.69 -4.01
CA ASP A 115 -32.65 7.04 -4.16
C ASP A 115 -31.67 7.08 -5.34
N ARG A 116 -31.76 8.14 -6.15
CA ARG A 116 -30.78 8.40 -7.20
C ARG A 116 -29.61 9.18 -6.61
N ILE A 117 -28.41 8.63 -6.72
CA ILE A 117 -27.20 9.21 -6.12
C ILE A 117 -26.82 10.50 -6.85
N SER A 118 -26.65 11.58 -6.08
CA SER A 118 -26.19 12.88 -6.55
C SER A 118 -24.88 13.31 -5.88
N GLU A 119 -24.30 14.42 -6.34
CA GLU A 119 -23.06 14.96 -5.79
C GLU A 119 -23.13 15.24 -4.27
N SER A 120 -24.27 15.72 -3.79
CA SER A 120 -24.47 16.03 -2.37
C SER A 120 -24.54 14.79 -1.48
N ASP A 121 -24.75 13.60 -2.06
CA ASP A 121 -24.98 12.35 -1.36
C ASP A 121 -23.68 11.60 -1.05
N VAL A 122 -22.56 12.09 -1.61
CA VAL A 122 -21.28 11.42 -1.57
C VAL A 122 -20.25 12.30 -0.89
N GLY A 123 -19.68 11.78 0.19
CA GLY A 123 -18.51 12.33 0.88
C GLY A 123 -17.24 11.56 0.55
N GLU A 124 -16.13 12.02 1.13
CA GLU A 124 -14.83 11.37 1.01
C GLU A 124 -14.32 10.98 2.40
N GLU A 125 -13.72 9.80 2.52
CA GLU A 125 -12.91 9.39 3.67
C GLU A 125 -11.52 8.97 3.20
N LYS A 126 -10.51 9.12 4.05
CA LYS A 126 -9.14 8.69 3.75
C LYS A 126 -8.88 7.33 4.39
N GLY A 127 -8.31 6.39 3.63
CA GLY A 127 -7.98 5.06 4.13
C GLY A 127 -9.17 4.10 4.19
N GLY A 128 -10.30 4.47 3.61
CA GLY A 128 -11.54 3.72 3.69
C GLY A 128 -11.60 2.50 2.78
N ALA A 129 -12.61 1.66 3.04
CA ALA A 129 -12.86 0.43 2.28
C ALA A 129 -13.63 0.68 0.98
N GLY A 130 -14.22 1.87 0.78
CA GLY A 130 -15.12 2.15 -0.34
C GLY A 130 -14.43 2.29 -1.70
N ILE A 131 -15.21 2.63 -2.72
CA ILE A 131 -14.74 2.92 -4.08
C ILE A 131 -13.82 4.16 -4.07
N SER A 132 -12.83 4.19 -4.97
CA SER A 132 -11.91 5.34 -5.11
C SER A 132 -12.69 6.61 -5.48
N VAL A 133 -12.30 7.77 -4.94
CA VAL A 133 -12.88 9.06 -5.35
C VAL A 133 -12.75 9.36 -6.84
N GLU A 134 -11.74 8.80 -7.49
CA GLU A 134 -11.52 8.94 -8.94
C GLU A 134 -12.65 8.29 -9.76
N LEU A 135 -13.37 7.35 -9.17
CA LEU A 135 -14.50 6.65 -9.79
C LEU A 135 -15.84 7.26 -9.37
N LYS A 136 -15.86 8.47 -8.80
CA LYS A 136 -17.11 9.14 -8.40
C LYS A 136 -18.12 9.22 -9.55
N SER A 137 -17.66 9.51 -10.76
CA SER A 137 -18.51 9.60 -11.95
C SER A 137 -19.25 8.29 -12.29
N THR A 138 -18.75 7.13 -11.86
CA THR A 138 -19.42 5.84 -12.11
C THR A 138 -20.58 5.59 -11.15
N VAL A 139 -20.60 6.27 -10.00
CA VAL A 139 -21.62 6.13 -8.96
C VAL A 139 -22.75 7.17 -9.14
N LEU A 140 -22.39 8.37 -9.58
CA LEU A 140 -23.36 9.46 -9.76
C LEU A 140 -24.43 9.08 -10.78
N GLY A 141 -25.69 9.32 -10.41
CA GLY A 141 -26.86 9.03 -11.23
C GLY A 141 -27.35 7.59 -11.17
N GLN A 142 -26.63 6.67 -10.51
CA GLN A 142 -27.09 5.31 -10.20
C GLN A 142 -28.14 5.33 -9.09
N PHE A 143 -28.87 4.23 -8.94
CA PHE A 143 -29.89 4.07 -7.90
C PHE A 143 -29.39 3.17 -6.78
N VAL A 144 -29.71 3.54 -5.55
CA VAL A 144 -29.32 2.81 -4.33
C VAL A 144 -30.12 1.51 -4.21
N LEU A 145 -29.43 0.39 -3.99
CA LEU A 145 -30.03 -0.95 -3.92
C LEU A 145 -30.45 -1.38 -2.50
N TYR A 146 -30.00 -0.66 -1.46
CA TYR A 146 -30.31 -0.93 -0.04
C TYR A 146 -30.25 0.36 0.77
N ASP A 147 -30.94 0.45 1.90
CA ASP A 147 -30.78 1.61 2.79
C ASP A 147 -29.34 1.73 3.31
N LEU A 148 -28.72 2.90 3.11
CA LEU A 148 -27.35 3.21 3.52
C LEU A 148 -27.36 4.27 4.62
N ALA A 149 -26.67 3.99 5.71
CA ALA A 149 -26.45 4.97 6.76
C ALA A 149 -25.45 6.04 6.30
N LYS A 150 -25.51 7.22 6.93
CA LYS A 150 -24.46 8.22 6.79
C LYS A 150 -23.11 7.64 7.22
N GLY A 151 -22.08 7.86 6.41
CA GLY A 151 -20.72 7.39 6.63
C GLY A 151 -20.45 5.97 6.13
N THR A 152 -21.45 5.28 5.58
CA THR A 152 -21.22 3.96 4.95
C THR A 152 -20.29 4.11 3.75
N SER A 153 -19.21 3.32 3.73
CA SER A 153 -18.32 3.22 2.57
C SER A 153 -19.09 2.66 1.37
N LEU A 154 -19.04 3.37 0.24
CA LEU A 154 -19.76 2.97 -0.97
C LEU A 154 -19.01 1.87 -1.71
N ASP A 155 -19.71 0.82 -2.15
CA ASP A 155 -19.19 -0.30 -2.95
C ASP A 155 -20.08 -0.52 -4.18
N PHE A 156 -19.54 -1.10 -5.25
CA PHE A 156 -20.21 -1.35 -6.53
C PHE A 156 -21.45 -2.23 -6.39
N GLY A 157 -21.53 -3.06 -5.35
CA GLY A 157 -22.71 -3.87 -5.07
C GLY A 157 -23.88 -3.10 -4.44
N MET A 158 -23.73 -1.82 -4.11
CA MET A 158 -24.74 -1.03 -3.39
C MET A 158 -25.61 -0.15 -4.29
N PHE A 159 -25.29 -0.05 -5.57
CA PHE A 159 -26.01 0.78 -6.53
C PHE A 159 -26.01 0.14 -7.91
N GLY A 160 -27.01 0.48 -8.73
CA GLY A 160 -27.15 -0.07 -10.07
C GLY A 160 -28.11 0.73 -10.93
N ALA A 161 -28.33 0.24 -12.15
CA ALA A 161 -29.30 0.83 -13.05
C ALA A 161 -30.73 0.55 -12.55
N TRP A 162 -31.66 1.47 -12.79
CA TRP A 162 -33.06 1.28 -12.37
C TRP A 162 -33.68 0.01 -12.97
N GLU A 163 -33.33 -0.29 -14.21
CA GLU A 163 -33.78 -1.48 -14.94
C GLU A 163 -33.29 -2.79 -14.30
N GLU A 164 -32.21 -2.75 -13.53
CA GLU A 164 -31.69 -3.91 -12.79
C GLU A 164 -32.46 -4.15 -11.49
N MET A 165 -33.14 -3.13 -10.94
CA MET A 165 -33.94 -3.24 -9.71
C MET A 165 -35.32 -3.89 -9.94
N LEU A 166 -35.79 -3.95 -11.19
CA LEU A 166 -37.12 -4.47 -11.56
C LEU A 166 -37.11 -5.94 -12.00
N LYS A 167 -35.94 -6.61 -11.93
CA LYS A 167 -35.77 -8.03 -12.27
C LYS A 167 -35.70 -8.88 -11.00
#